data_AF-A0A2E1U1R8-F1
#
_entry.id   AF-A0A2E1U1R8-F1
#
_cell.length_a   1.000
_cell.length_b   1.000
_cell.length_c   1.000
_cell.angle_alpha   90.00
_cell.angle_beta   90.00
_cell.angle_gamma   90.00
#
_symmetry.space_group_name_H-M   'P 1'
#
loop_
_entity.id
_entity.type
_entity.pdbx_description
1 polymer ?
#
loop_
_entity_poly.entity_id
_entity_poly.type
_entity_poly.pdbx_seq_one_letter_code
_entity_poly.pdbx_strand_id
1 'polypeptide(L)'
;MQTSASNPHQPEEVNNHVHSTYSFSPYSPTQITEAAVEAGLKTVGLMDHDAIAGGPEFLTAARSNGIAATVGCEIRVHLNGTPLEGKRVNNPDEPNIIYIAFHGIPANQFEATDQFLKPIRAARLKRSQAETEKLNAWLQQRHGPTLDFATDIQPCSRIQEGGTITERHICFALAKKLIQQHGNGEALTTFLNEHLGLSPSKKIAHQLHEESNPHRIYDLLGFLKAELVPHFFIPSGTDECPSARDAAAFARSIHAIPAYAYLGDVSESPTGDKRAQTFEDSFLDQLINTLKELGFQAITYMPPRNTHKQLQRLQQLCHHHGLMEISGVDINSSRQSFNCPILLDPAFQHLCDAAWALIAHEKCAAQNETLGLFHPENPLIDQSLETRVQHYATIGRNMNPHQPENIKELL
;
A
#
# COMPACT_ATOMS: atom_id res chain seq x y z
N MET A 1 -21.99 -28.46 -32.51
CA MET A 1 -21.00 -29.19 -31.71
C MET A 1 -19.61 -28.70 -32.07
N GLN A 2 -19.10 -27.74 -31.30
CA GLN A 2 -17.69 -27.57 -31.02
C GLN A 2 -17.67 -26.94 -29.63
N THR A 3 -17.68 -27.81 -28.63
CA THR A 3 -17.36 -27.49 -27.25
C THR A 3 -15.95 -26.91 -27.26
N SER A 4 -15.82 -25.60 -27.10
CA SER A 4 -14.53 -24.96 -26.87
C SER A 4 -14.02 -25.49 -25.53
N ALA A 5 -13.07 -26.41 -25.61
CA ALA A 5 -12.30 -26.88 -24.48
C ALA A 5 -11.78 -25.68 -23.70
N SER A 6 -11.90 -25.74 -22.37
CA SER A 6 -11.29 -24.81 -21.41
C SER A 6 -9.86 -24.49 -21.85
N ASN A 7 -9.64 -23.24 -22.27
CA ASN A 7 -8.29 -22.77 -22.52
C ASN A 7 -7.56 -22.83 -21.15
N PRO A 8 -6.43 -23.55 -21.01
CA PRO A 8 -5.66 -23.49 -19.77
C PRO A 8 -5.36 -22.02 -19.49
N HIS A 9 -5.71 -21.53 -18.29
CA HIS A 9 -5.47 -20.15 -17.89
C HIS A 9 -4.01 -19.81 -18.21
N GLN A 10 -3.79 -18.86 -19.12
CA GLN A 10 -2.45 -18.34 -19.34
C GLN A 10 -1.97 -17.71 -18.02
N PRO A 11 -0.70 -17.88 -17.63
CA PRO A 11 -0.17 -17.21 -16.45
C PRO A 11 -0.45 -15.71 -16.50
N GLU A 12 -1.03 -15.18 -15.42
CA GLU A 12 -1.40 -13.76 -15.27
C GLU A 12 -0.53 -13.14 -14.18
N GLU A 13 -0.02 -11.94 -14.41
CA GLU A 13 0.53 -11.09 -13.34
C GLU A 13 -0.45 -9.98 -13.00
N VAL A 14 -0.61 -9.73 -11.70
CA VAL A 14 -1.50 -8.73 -11.12
C VAL A 14 -0.78 -7.96 -10.02
N ASN A 15 -1.17 -6.70 -9.79
CA ASN A 15 -0.69 -5.95 -8.63
C ASN A 15 -1.75 -4.97 -8.11
N ASN A 16 -2.34 -5.25 -6.95
CA ASN A 16 -3.45 -4.44 -6.42
C ASN A 16 -3.04 -3.44 -5.32
N HIS A 17 -1.74 -3.13 -5.18
CA HIS A 17 -1.26 -2.26 -4.11
C HIS A 17 -0.15 -1.32 -4.62
N VAL A 18 -0.54 -0.22 -5.23
CA VAL A 18 0.39 0.82 -5.70
C VAL A 18 0.03 2.17 -5.09
N HIS A 19 1.02 2.87 -4.56
CA HIS A 19 0.85 4.24 -4.07
C HIS A 19 1.05 5.25 -5.19
N SER A 20 0.34 6.38 -5.11
CA SER A 20 0.48 7.51 -6.02
C SER A 20 1.05 8.73 -5.32
N THR A 21 1.20 9.83 -6.08
CA THR A 21 1.57 11.15 -5.55
C THR A 21 0.61 11.68 -4.48
N TYR A 22 -0.58 11.09 -4.29
CA TYR A 22 -1.52 11.47 -3.23
C TYR A 22 -1.08 11.00 -1.84
N SER A 23 -0.17 10.02 -1.73
CA SER A 23 0.40 9.62 -0.44
C SER A 23 1.91 9.67 -0.38
N PHE A 24 2.62 8.98 -1.27
CA PHE A 24 4.03 9.19 -1.58
C PHE A 24 4.46 8.20 -2.67
N SER A 25 4.75 8.69 -3.87
CA SER A 25 5.20 7.86 -4.99
C SER A 25 5.77 8.74 -6.10
N PRO A 26 6.65 8.24 -6.98
CA PRO A 26 7.00 8.94 -8.21
C PRO A 26 5.87 8.97 -9.24
N TYR A 27 4.83 8.16 -9.08
CA TYR A 27 3.78 7.98 -10.08
C TYR A 27 2.52 8.78 -9.72
N SER A 28 1.99 9.55 -10.67
CA SER A 28 0.61 10.03 -10.59
C SER A 28 -0.37 8.84 -10.73
N PRO A 29 -1.64 8.99 -10.31
CA PRO A 29 -2.67 7.98 -10.56
C PRO A 29 -2.72 7.53 -12.04
N THR A 30 -2.61 8.46 -12.98
CA THR A 30 -2.52 8.13 -14.42
C THR A 30 -1.30 7.28 -14.75
N GLN A 31 -0.11 7.71 -14.31
CA GLN A 31 1.16 7.01 -14.61
C GLN A 31 1.21 5.58 -14.05
N ILE A 32 0.52 5.31 -12.94
CA ILE A 32 0.38 3.94 -12.42
C ILE A 32 -0.25 3.02 -13.46
N THR A 33 -1.31 3.49 -14.13
CA THR A 33 -2.01 2.68 -15.13
C THR A 33 -1.19 2.49 -16.40
N GLU A 34 -0.44 3.51 -16.82
CA GLU A 34 0.49 3.44 -17.96
C GLU A 34 1.61 2.43 -17.68
N ALA A 35 2.25 2.53 -16.51
CA ALA A 35 3.32 1.62 -16.10
C ALA A 35 2.84 0.17 -15.95
N ALA A 36 1.61 -0.04 -15.44
CA ALA A 36 1.03 -1.37 -15.33
C ALA A 36 0.76 -2.01 -16.70
N VAL A 37 0.27 -1.24 -17.68
CA VAL A 37 0.10 -1.70 -19.06
C VAL A 37 1.44 -2.01 -19.71
N GLU A 38 2.44 -1.13 -19.55
CA GLU A 38 3.80 -1.35 -20.06
C GLU A 38 4.43 -2.63 -19.47
N ALA A 39 4.19 -2.88 -18.19
CA ALA A 39 4.65 -4.09 -17.50
C ALA A 39 3.86 -5.37 -17.87
N GLY A 40 2.79 -5.26 -18.68
CA GLY A 40 1.97 -6.39 -19.11
C GLY A 40 1.04 -6.95 -18.03
N LEU A 41 0.77 -6.19 -16.97
CA LEU A 41 -0.14 -6.61 -15.89
C LEU A 41 -1.58 -6.72 -16.39
N LYS A 42 -2.32 -7.67 -15.81
CA LYS A 42 -3.76 -7.85 -16.08
C LYS A 42 -4.62 -6.93 -15.24
N THR A 43 -4.19 -6.66 -14.01
CA THR A 43 -4.88 -5.77 -13.10
C THR A 43 -3.92 -4.86 -12.36
N VAL A 44 -4.41 -3.68 -11.96
CA VAL A 44 -3.68 -2.74 -11.10
C VAL A 44 -4.58 -2.13 -10.02
N GLY A 45 -4.04 -1.90 -8.82
CA GLY A 45 -4.79 -1.30 -7.71
C GLY A 45 -4.11 -0.09 -7.10
N LEU A 46 -4.90 0.97 -6.84
CA LEU A 46 -4.46 2.16 -6.11
C LEU A 46 -4.66 1.95 -4.60
N MET A 47 -3.65 2.27 -3.78
CA MET A 47 -3.68 2.05 -2.33
C MET A 47 -2.98 3.18 -1.56
N ASP A 48 -3.39 4.42 -1.79
CA ASP A 48 -2.75 5.56 -1.14
C ASP A 48 -2.93 5.56 0.39
N HIS A 49 -1.89 5.98 1.13
CA HIS A 49 -2.00 6.15 2.58
C HIS A 49 -2.90 7.33 2.93
N ASP A 50 -3.88 7.12 3.81
CA ASP A 50 -4.82 8.12 4.33
C ASP A 50 -5.50 9.02 3.27
N ALA A 51 -5.52 8.59 2.01
CA ALA A 51 -6.03 9.37 0.89
C ALA A 51 -6.78 8.48 -0.10
N ILE A 52 -7.84 9.06 -0.68
CA ILE A 52 -8.67 8.42 -1.72
C ILE A 52 -8.86 9.33 -2.95
N ALA A 53 -8.40 10.59 -2.85
CA ALA A 53 -8.67 11.64 -3.84
C ALA A 53 -8.06 11.37 -5.22
N GLY A 54 -7.04 10.51 -5.32
CA GLY A 54 -6.50 10.04 -6.60
C GLY A 54 -7.38 9.01 -7.33
N GLY A 55 -8.38 8.43 -6.67
CA GLY A 55 -9.24 7.39 -7.21
C GLY A 55 -9.97 7.75 -8.51
N PRO A 56 -10.63 8.93 -8.63
CA PRO A 56 -11.28 9.35 -9.87
C PRO A 56 -10.33 9.47 -11.08
N GLU A 57 -9.15 10.06 -10.88
CA GLU A 57 -8.11 10.15 -11.93
C GLU A 57 -7.67 8.75 -12.36
N PHE A 58 -7.35 7.89 -11.37
CA PHE A 58 -6.93 6.51 -11.59
C PHE A 58 -7.93 5.70 -12.40
N LEU A 59 -9.21 5.72 -12.02
CA LEU A 59 -10.25 4.96 -12.71
C LEU A 59 -10.51 5.47 -14.14
N THR A 60 -10.39 6.79 -14.34
CA THR A 60 -10.51 7.41 -15.68
C THR A 60 -9.35 6.99 -16.59
N ALA A 61 -8.13 7.01 -16.06
CA ALA A 61 -6.94 6.56 -16.78
C ALA A 61 -6.99 5.05 -17.07
N ALA A 62 -7.38 4.22 -16.10
CA ALA A 62 -7.50 2.78 -16.27
C ALA A 62 -8.48 2.40 -17.38
N ARG A 63 -9.64 3.07 -17.42
CA ARG A 63 -10.63 2.92 -18.49
C ARG A 63 -10.04 3.28 -19.86
N SER A 64 -9.29 4.37 -19.92
CA SER A 64 -8.69 4.85 -21.18
C SER A 64 -7.60 3.90 -21.68
N ASN A 65 -6.81 3.37 -20.74
CA ASN A 65 -5.69 2.46 -21.02
C ASN A 65 -6.11 0.99 -21.17
N GLY A 66 -7.38 0.65 -20.90
CA GLY A 66 -7.91 -0.70 -21.07
C GLY A 66 -7.37 -1.71 -20.06
N ILE A 67 -7.06 -1.27 -18.84
CA ILE A 67 -6.59 -2.14 -17.76
C ILE A 67 -7.65 -2.28 -16.66
N ALA A 68 -7.83 -3.50 -16.15
CA ALA A 68 -8.75 -3.75 -15.05
C ALA A 68 -8.17 -3.16 -13.74
N ALA A 69 -9.00 -2.42 -13.01
CA ALA A 69 -8.49 -1.58 -11.93
C ALA A 69 -9.42 -1.55 -10.71
N THR A 70 -8.80 -1.51 -9.52
CA THR A 70 -9.46 -1.37 -8.22
C THR A 70 -8.87 -0.22 -7.41
N VAL A 71 -9.67 0.42 -6.58
CA VAL A 71 -9.26 1.51 -5.70
C VAL A 71 -9.43 1.10 -4.24
N GLY A 72 -8.42 1.42 -3.44
CA GLY A 72 -8.43 1.32 -2.00
C GLY A 72 -7.67 2.45 -1.35
N CYS A 73 -7.58 2.39 -0.03
CA CYS A 73 -6.66 3.21 0.75
C CYS A 73 -6.09 2.39 1.91
N GLU A 74 -4.92 2.79 2.39
CA GLU A 74 -4.30 2.18 3.56
C GLU A 74 -4.22 3.20 4.69
N ILE A 75 -4.60 2.81 5.89
CA ILE A 75 -4.52 3.70 7.06
C ILE A 75 -3.83 3.01 8.21
N ARG A 76 -3.37 3.82 9.17
CA ARG A 76 -2.86 3.32 10.44
C ARG A 76 -3.96 3.32 11.50
N VAL A 77 -3.98 2.29 12.32
CA VAL A 77 -4.96 2.12 13.40
C VAL A 77 -4.29 1.58 14.66
N HIS A 78 -4.87 1.87 15.82
CA HIS A 78 -4.36 1.35 17.09
C HIS A 78 -5.05 0.06 17.52
N LEU A 79 -4.34 -0.75 18.31
CA LEU A 79 -4.80 -2.01 18.88
C LEU A 79 -5.25 -1.93 20.35
N ASN A 80 -5.41 -0.72 20.91
CA ASN A 80 -5.91 -0.53 22.28
C ASN A 80 -7.20 -1.33 22.53
N GLY A 81 -7.27 -2.00 23.67
CA GLY A 81 -8.41 -2.81 24.09
C GLY A 81 -8.51 -4.18 23.41
N THR A 82 -7.50 -4.59 22.64
CA THR A 82 -7.44 -5.92 22.01
C THR A 82 -6.40 -6.83 22.68
N PRO A 83 -6.46 -8.15 22.51
CA PRO A 83 -5.41 -9.07 22.96
C PRO A 83 -4.00 -8.81 22.36
N LEU A 84 -3.91 -7.93 21.36
CA LEU A 84 -2.69 -7.58 20.65
C LEU A 84 -2.12 -6.21 21.09
N GLU A 85 -2.76 -5.54 22.05
CA GLU A 85 -2.30 -4.24 22.54
C GLU A 85 -0.81 -4.27 22.95
N GLY A 86 -0.07 -3.24 22.52
CA GLY A 86 1.37 -3.12 22.79
C GLY A 86 2.28 -4.02 21.96
N LYS A 87 1.75 -4.96 21.14
CA LYS A 87 2.58 -5.83 20.30
C LYS A 87 3.14 -5.07 19.08
N ARG A 88 4.33 -5.46 18.62
CA ARG A 88 4.86 -5.06 17.32
C ARG A 88 4.40 -6.08 16.27
N VAL A 89 3.84 -5.59 15.19
CA VAL A 89 3.12 -6.34 14.15
C VAL A 89 3.51 -5.73 12.80
N ASN A 90 2.57 -5.50 11.88
CA ASN A 90 2.87 -4.95 10.55
C ASN A 90 3.32 -3.48 10.50
N ASN A 91 3.49 -2.82 11.65
CA ASN A 91 4.20 -1.55 11.75
C ASN A 91 5.56 -1.78 12.44
N PRO A 92 6.67 -1.79 11.68
CA PRO A 92 8.00 -2.07 12.23
C PRO A 92 8.51 -0.95 13.13
N ASP A 93 7.97 0.27 13.02
CA ASP A 93 8.50 1.46 13.69
C ASP A 93 7.75 1.73 15.00
N GLU A 94 6.45 1.43 15.05
CA GLU A 94 5.57 1.79 16.15
C GLU A 94 4.74 0.59 16.65
N PRO A 95 5.05 0.01 17.84
CA PRO A 95 4.21 -1.00 18.46
C PRO A 95 2.79 -0.49 18.67
N ASN A 96 1.83 -1.41 18.79
CA ASN A 96 0.40 -1.13 19.00
C ASN A 96 -0.32 -0.43 17.84
N ILE A 97 0.40 0.11 16.87
CA ILE A 97 -0.16 0.63 15.62
C ILE A 97 0.00 -0.43 14.53
N ILE A 98 -1.03 -0.60 13.70
CA ILE A 98 -0.99 -1.46 12.51
C ILE A 98 -1.44 -0.71 11.28
N TYR A 99 -1.03 -1.20 10.12
CA TYR A 99 -1.60 -0.84 8.83
C TYR A 99 -2.81 -1.73 8.51
N ILE A 100 -3.89 -1.11 8.05
CA ILE A 100 -5.09 -1.77 7.53
C ILE A 100 -5.37 -1.22 6.14
N ALA A 101 -5.63 -2.10 5.19
CA ALA A 101 -6.03 -1.74 3.84
C ALA A 101 -7.55 -1.85 3.70
N PHE A 102 -8.16 -0.86 3.06
CA PHE A 102 -9.54 -0.89 2.60
C PHE A 102 -9.52 -1.20 1.12
N HIS A 103 -9.68 -2.48 0.74
CA HIS A 103 -9.66 -2.88 -0.67
C HIS A 103 -11.04 -2.75 -1.31
N GLY A 104 -11.07 -2.45 -2.61
CA GLY A 104 -12.28 -2.50 -3.43
C GLY A 104 -13.33 -1.46 -3.06
N ILE A 105 -12.92 -0.24 -2.70
CA ILE A 105 -13.82 0.86 -2.31
C ILE A 105 -14.68 1.25 -3.51
N PRO A 106 -16.02 1.09 -3.45
CA PRO A 106 -16.90 1.50 -4.54
C PRO A 106 -16.80 3.00 -4.83
N ALA A 107 -16.82 3.39 -6.10
CA ALA A 107 -16.60 4.78 -6.51
C ALA A 107 -17.66 5.77 -5.95
N ASN A 108 -18.88 5.30 -5.70
CA ASN A 108 -19.94 6.07 -5.05
C ASN A 108 -19.66 6.35 -3.55
N GLN A 109 -18.67 5.68 -2.95
CA GLN A 109 -18.29 5.83 -1.54
C GLN A 109 -16.99 6.63 -1.33
N PHE A 110 -16.39 7.19 -2.39
CA PHE A 110 -15.17 8.00 -2.28
C PHE A 110 -15.37 9.24 -1.40
N GLU A 111 -16.52 9.90 -1.47
CA GLU A 111 -16.78 11.07 -0.63
C GLU A 111 -16.89 10.70 0.85
N ALA A 112 -17.65 9.64 1.19
CA ALA A 112 -17.72 9.15 2.57
C ALA A 112 -16.35 8.72 3.10
N THR A 113 -15.54 8.06 2.26
CA THR A 113 -14.16 7.69 2.57
C THR A 113 -13.32 8.93 2.85
N ASP A 114 -13.38 9.95 2.00
CA ASP A 114 -12.58 11.16 2.19
C ASP A 114 -12.96 11.92 3.48
N GLN A 115 -14.26 11.97 3.82
CA GLN A 115 -14.71 12.58 5.08
C GLN A 115 -14.16 11.84 6.31
N PHE A 116 -14.09 10.50 6.27
CA PHE A 116 -13.49 9.71 7.34
C PHE A 116 -11.98 9.95 7.47
N LEU A 117 -11.28 10.09 6.34
CA LEU A 117 -9.83 10.29 6.29
C LEU A 117 -9.39 11.72 6.63
N LYS A 118 -10.25 12.71 6.41
CA LYS A 118 -9.95 14.13 6.65
C LYS A 118 -9.41 14.45 8.06
N PRO A 119 -10.04 14.02 9.17
CA PRO A 119 -9.48 14.25 10.51
C PRO A 119 -8.13 13.54 10.72
N ILE A 120 -7.95 12.33 10.18
CA ILE A 120 -6.69 11.57 10.23
C ILE A 120 -5.57 12.37 9.56
N ARG A 121 -5.80 12.85 8.33
CA ARG A 121 -4.82 13.68 7.60
C ARG A 121 -4.50 14.98 8.33
N ALA A 122 -5.49 15.60 8.98
CA ALA A 122 -5.27 16.82 9.76
C ALA A 122 -4.39 16.59 10.98
N ALA A 123 -4.54 15.46 11.68
CA ALA A 123 -3.67 15.06 12.79
C ALA A 123 -2.25 14.74 12.30
N ARG A 124 -2.13 13.95 11.23
CA ARG A 124 -0.84 13.64 10.58
C ARG A 124 -0.09 14.87 10.12
N LEU A 125 -0.80 15.87 9.57
CA LEU A 125 -0.20 17.13 9.13
C LEU A 125 0.46 17.87 10.29
N LYS A 126 -0.22 17.98 11.44
CA LYS A 126 0.34 18.60 12.66
C LYS A 126 1.59 17.86 13.13
N ARG A 127 1.54 16.52 13.13
CA ARG A 127 2.69 15.70 13.49
C ARG A 127 3.87 15.91 12.53
N SER A 128 3.61 15.91 11.22
CA SER A 128 4.63 16.14 10.17
C SER A 128 5.30 17.51 10.29
N GLN A 129 4.55 18.54 10.71
CA GLN A 129 5.09 19.87 11.00
C GLN A 129 6.05 19.83 12.20
N ALA A 130 5.63 19.21 13.30
CA ALA A 130 6.47 19.04 14.49
C ALA A 130 7.72 18.17 14.22
N GLU A 131 7.58 17.12 13.39
CA GLU A 131 8.70 16.30 12.92
C GLU A 131 9.70 17.11 12.09
N THR A 132 9.20 18.02 11.26
CA THR A 132 10.06 18.93 10.47
C THR A 132 10.84 19.88 11.38
N GLU A 133 10.21 20.44 12.42
CA GLU A 133 10.90 21.27 13.42
C GLU A 133 12.00 20.49 14.15
N LYS A 134 11.71 19.24 14.54
CA LYS A 134 12.69 18.36 15.20
C LYS A 134 13.85 17.99 14.29
N LEU A 135 13.58 17.71 13.02
CA LEU A 135 14.63 17.50 12.00
C LEU A 135 15.48 18.76 11.81
N ASN A 136 14.86 19.94 11.71
CA ASN A 136 15.58 21.21 11.58
C ASN A 136 16.51 21.46 12.76
N ALA A 137 16.07 21.19 13.99
CA ALA A 137 16.93 21.31 15.18
C ALA A 137 18.12 20.34 15.12
N TRP A 138 17.91 19.11 14.64
CA TRP A 138 18.99 18.13 14.45
C TRP A 138 20.00 18.57 13.38
N LEU A 139 19.51 19.10 12.26
CA LEU A 139 20.32 19.60 11.13
C LEU A 139 21.12 20.84 11.52
N GLN A 140 20.53 21.76 12.28
CA GLN A 140 21.19 22.99 12.71
C GLN A 140 22.45 22.73 13.54
N GLN A 141 22.43 21.70 14.39
CA GLN A 141 23.60 21.27 15.18
C GLN A 141 24.76 20.75 14.31
N ARG A 142 24.51 20.50 13.03
CA ARG A 142 25.43 19.89 12.06
C ARG A 142 25.66 20.75 10.83
N HIS A 143 25.33 22.04 10.92
CA HIS A 143 25.42 22.98 9.79
C HIS A 143 24.65 22.53 8.54
N GLY A 144 23.59 21.72 8.74
CA GLY A 144 22.70 21.27 7.68
C GLY A 144 21.71 22.36 7.24
N PRO A 145 21.07 22.20 6.06
CA PRO A 145 20.05 23.14 5.61
C PRO A 145 18.80 23.06 6.49
N THR A 146 18.10 24.18 6.65
CA THR A 146 16.76 24.23 7.25
C THR A 146 15.71 23.95 6.19
N LEU A 147 14.70 23.14 6.48
CA LEU A 147 13.51 22.95 5.67
C LEU A 147 12.38 23.88 6.12
N ASP A 148 11.78 24.60 5.18
CA ASP A 148 10.52 25.28 5.41
C ASP A 148 9.36 24.36 5.00
N PHE A 149 8.40 24.17 5.90
CA PHE A 149 7.30 23.23 5.65
C PHE A 149 6.42 23.65 4.48
N ALA A 150 6.14 24.94 4.33
CA ALA A 150 5.23 25.46 3.32
C ALA A 150 5.89 25.56 1.93
N THR A 151 7.18 25.90 1.86
CA THR A 151 7.86 26.11 0.57
C THR A 151 8.66 24.90 0.10
N ASP A 152 9.19 24.06 1.01
CA ASP A 152 10.01 22.91 0.63
C ASP A 152 9.22 21.60 0.62
N ILE A 153 8.32 21.39 1.59
CA ILE A 153 7.65 20.09 1.82
C ILE A 153 6.27 20.03 1.17
N GLN A 154 5.36 20.96 1.48
CA GLN A 154 3.99 20.95 0.93
C GLN A 154 3.94 20.84 -0.59
N PRO A 155 4.78 21.54 -1.39
CA PRO A 155 4.77 21.44 -2.84
C PRO A 155 5.23 20.08 -3.39
N CYS A 156 5.81 19.21 -2.55
CA CYS A 156 6.16 17.85 -2.92
C CYS A 156 5.00 16.86 -2.75
N SER A 157 3.83 17.32 -2.29
CA SER A 157 2.66 16.49 -1.97
C SER A 157 1.40 16.97 -2.70
N ARG A 158 0.32 16.19 -2.58
CA ARG A 158 -1.03 16.57 -3.03
C ARG A 158 -1.95 17.04 -1.89
N ILE A 159 -1.39 17.61 -0.82
CA ILE A 159 -2.16 17.98 0.39
C ILE A 159 -3.35 18.92 0.10
N GLN A 160 -3.22 19.82 -0.88
CA GLN A 160 -4.29 20.74 -1.29
C GLN A 160 -5.40 20.06 -2.12
N GLU A 161 -5.14 18.84 -2.59
CA GLU A 161 -6.03 18.06 -3.46
C GLU A 161 -6.59 16.84 -2.70
N GLY A 162 -6.45 16.76 -1.37
CA GLY A 162 -6.92 15.63 -0.55
C GLY A 162 -5.91 14.50 -0.37
N GLY A 163 -4.64 14.72 -0.76
CA GLY A 163 -3.52 13.86 -0.43
C GLY A 163 -3.01 14.04 1.00
N THR A 164 -1.95 13.32 1.36
CA THR A 164 -1.34 13.34 2.69
C THR A 164 0.15 13.67 2.64
N ILE A 165 0.73 14.02 3.79
CA ILE A 165 2.18 14.23 3.97
C ILE A 165 2.70 13.17 4.93
N THR A 166 3.89 12.66 4.67
CA THR A 166 4.54 11.59 5.43
C THR A 166 6.01 11.95 5.65
N GLU A 167 6.70 11.19 6.48
CA GLU A 167 8.13 11.30 6.73
C GLU A 167 8.94 11.21 5.42
N ARG A 168 8.42 10.47 4.42
CA ARG A 168 9.02 10.38 3.08
C ARG A 168 9.03 11.72 2.36
N HIS A 169 7.99 12.53 2.48
CA HIS A 169 7.96 13.88 1.90
C HIS A 169 8.99 14.80 2.55
N ILE A 170 9.17 14.71 3.87
CA ILE A 170 10.19 15.46 4.61
C ILE A 170 11.59 15.08 4.09
N CYS A 171 11.89 13.78 4.00
CA CYS A 171 13.16 13.28 3.46
C CYS A 171 13.33 13.63 1.97
N PHE A 172 12.25 13.66 1.18
CA PHE A 172 12.30 14.02 -0.23
C PHE A 172 12.65 15.49 -0.43
N ALA A 173 12.03 16.38 0.35
CA ALA A 173 12.35 17.80 0.36
C ALA A 173 13.81 18.04 0.77
N LEU A 174 14.30 17.32 1.80
CA LEU A 174 15.71 17.36 2.19
C LEU A 174 16.62 16.91 1.06
N ALA A 175 16.30 15.78 0.42
CA ALA A 175 17.07 15.27 -0.71
C ALA A 175 17.15 16.28 -1.86
N LYS A 176 16.02 16.91 -2.23
CA LYS A 176 16.00 17.98 -3.25
C LYS A 176 16.92 19.13 -2.87
N LYS A 177 16.84 19.60 -1.62
CA LYS A 177 17.61 20.76 -1.15
C LYS A 177 19.11 20.49 -1.12
N LEU A 178 19.51 19.30 -0.67
CA LEU A 178 20.91 18.87 -0.66
C LEU A 178 21.48 18.74 -2.08
N ILE A 179 20.72 18.13 -3.00
CA ILE A 179 21.14 18.02 -4.42
C ILE A 179 21.25 19.41 -5.06
N GLN A 180 20.34 20.33 -4.75
CA GLN A 180 20.40 21.70 -5.26
C GLN A 180 21.63 22.46 -4.75
N GLN A 181 22.04 22.24 -3.49
CA GLN A 181 23.16 22.95 -2.87
C GLN A 181 24.53 22.37 -3.22
N HIS A 182 24.64 21.04 -3.32
CA HIS A 182 25.93 20.36 -3.46
C HIS A 182 26.10 19.69 -4.83
N GLY A 183 25.06 19.71 -5.67
CA GLY A 183 25.05 19.00 -6.94
C GLY A 183 24.95 17.48 -6.74
N ASN A 184 25.39 16.75 -7.76
CA ASN A 184 25.48 15.29 -7.74
C ASN A 184 26.94 14.89 -7.45
N GLY A 185 27.17 13.66 -7.00
CA GLY A 185 28.53 13.11 -6.91
C GLY A 185 29.26 13.37 -5.59
N GLU A 186 30.57 13.53 -5.69
CA GLU A 186 31.49 13.53 -4.55
C GLU A 186 31.16 14.61 -3.51
N ALA A 187 30.89 15.84 -3.95
CA ALA A 187 30.58 16.96 -3.06
C ALA A 187 29.37 16.69 -2.15
N LEU A 188 28.32 16.06 -2.68
CA LEU A 188 27.16 15.64 -1.90
C LEU A 188 27.54 14.58 -0.87
N THR A 189 28.26 13.53 -1.27
CA THR A 189 28.67 12.45 -0.36
C THR A 189 29.64 12.93 0.72
N THR A 190 30.53 13.85 0.39
CA THR A 190 31.43 14.51 1.34
C THR A 190 30.64 15.34 2.34
N PHE A 191 29.65 16.12 1.88
CA PHE A 191 28.80 16.89 2.78
C PHE A 191 28.01 16.00 3.75
N LEU A 192 27.39 14.93 3.24
CA LEU A 192 26.69 13.96 4.08
C LEU A 192 27.61 13.39 5.18
N ASN A 193 28.82 12.99 4.82
CA ASN A 193 29.75 12.34 5.74
C ASN A 193 30.39 13.32 6.74
N GLU A 194 30.99 14.40 6.24
CA GLU A 194 31.83 15.29 7.04
C GLU A 194 31.03 16.32 7.84
N HIS A 195 29.86 16.73 7.35
CA HIS A 195 29.02 17.73 8.03
C HIS A 195 27.85 17.10 8.77
N LEU A 196 27.07 16.23 8.09
CA LEU A 196 25.89 15.62 8.72
C LEU A 196 26.23 14.36 9.53
N GLY A 197 27.44 13.81 9.41
CA GLY A 197 27.82 12.56 10.07
C GLY A 197 27.06 11.35 9.54
N LEU A 198 26.59 11.41 8.29
CA LEU A 198 25.84 10.37 7.61
C LEU A 198 26.75 9.70 6.58
N SER A 199 27.03 8.41 6.74
CA SER A 199 27.97 7.70 5.86
C SER A 199 27.24 6.74 4.92
N PRO A 200 27.01 7.11 3.64
CA PRO A 200 26.42 6.18 2.67
C PRO A 200 27.26 4.93 2.50
N SER A 201 26.61 3.77 2.31
CA SER A 201 27.31 2.55 1.93
C SER A 201 27.96 2.70 0.55
N LYS A 202 28.92 1.83 0.20
CA LYS A 202 29.58 1.86 -1.13
C LYS A 202 28.57 1.81 -2.29
N LYS A 203 27.50 1.03 -2.13
CA LYS A 203 26.41 0.91 -3.11
C LYS A 203 25.64 2.22 -3.28
N ILE A 204 25.23 2.84 -2.18
CA ILE A 204 24.51 4.13 -2.23
C ILE A 204 25.42 5.23 -2.78
N ALA A 205 26.67 5.32 -2.33
CA ALA A 205 27.62 6.30 -2.84
C ALA A 205 27.80 6.18 -4.37
N HIS A 206 27.96 4.95 -4.88
CA HIS A 206 28.04 4.70 -6.32
C HIS A 206 26.77 5.17 -7.07
N GLN A 207 25.58 4.85 -6.55
CA GLN A 207 24.31 5.28 -7.14
C GLN A 207 24.16 6.82 -7.16
N LEU A 208 24.63 7.51 -6.12
CA LEU A 208 24.59 8.98 -6.04
C LEU A 208 25.61 9.64 -6.98
N HIS A 209 26.69 8.94 -7.33
CA HIS A 209 27.73 9.42 -8.24
C HIS A 209 27.41 9.19 -9.72
N GLU A 210 26.53 8.24 -10.05
CA GLU A 210 26.15 7.96 -11.42
C GLU A 210 25.35 9.13 -12.04
N GLU A 211 25.92 9.78 -13.08
CA GLU A 211 25.31 10.94 -13.74
C GLU A 211 23.99 10.61 -14.46
N SER A 212 23.90 9.42 -15.06
CA SER A 212 22.72 8.94 -15.79
C SER A 212 21.60 8.39 -14.90
N ASN A 213 21.82 8.24 -13.60
CA ASN A 213 20.86 7.58 -12.70
C ASN A 213 19.54 8.39 -12.57
N PRO A 214 18.40 7.90 -13.11
CA PRO A 214 17.13 8.61 -13.01
C PRO A 214 16.50 8.49 -11.61
N HIS A 215 17.00 7.58 -10.76
CA HIS A 215 16.46 7.29 -9.43
C HIS A 215 17.16 8.04 -8.30
N ARG A 216 18.18 8.86 -8.61
CA ARG A 216 19.10 9.47 -7.63
C ARG A 216 18.41 10.12 -6.43
N ILE A 217 17.35 10.88 -6.68
CA ILE A 217 16.60 11.56 -5.62
C ILE A 217 15.91 10.57 -4.67
N TYR A 218 15.39 9.46 -5.20
CA TYR A 218 14.78 8.38 -4.42
C TYR A 218 15.83 7.55 -3.69
N ASP A 219 17.02 7.37 -4.26
CA ASP A 219 18.16 6.73 -3.59
C ASP A 219 18.61 7.55 -2.37
N LEU A 220 18.78 8.87 -2.56
CA LEU A 220 19.13 9.78 -1.47
C LEU A 220 18.02 9.83 -0.42
N LEU A 221 16.76 9.92 -0.82
CA LEU A 221 15.62 9.82 0.10
C LEU A 221 15.66 8.52 0.91
N GLY A 222 15.91 7.38 0.26
CA GLY A 222 15.92 6.08 0.92
C GLY A 222 17.00 6.02 2.00
N PHE A 223 18.18 6.54 1.68
CA PHE A 223 19.28 6.69 2.63
C PHE A 223 18.92 7.65 3.78
N LEU A 224 18.47 8.86 3.48
CA LEU A 224 18.10 9.85 4.49
C LEU A 224 16.98 9.35 5.40
N LYS A 225 15.99 8.63 4.85
CA LYS A 225 14.92 8.03 5.64
C LYS A 225 15.49 7.04 6.67
N ALA A 226 16.36 6.13 6.23
CA ALA A 226 16.94 5.10 7.09
C ALA A 226 17.77 5.71 8.24
N GLU A 227 18.54 6.76 7.95
CA GLU A 227 19.44 7.37 8.92
C GLU A 227 18.75 8.43 9.81
N LEU A 228 17.80 9.21 9.26
CA LEU A 228 17.29 10.40 9.93
C LEU A 228 15.92 10.22 10.60
N VAL A 229 15.05 9.34 10.11
CA VAL A 229 13.73 9.12 10.75
C VAL A 229 13.85 8.81 12.24
N PRO A 230 14.80 7.96 12.71
CA PRO A 230 14.98 7.73 14.15
C PRO A 230 15.25 8.99 14.98
N HIS A 231 15.76 10.06 14.36
CA HIS A 231 16.10 11.30 15.04
C HIS A 231 14.93 12.29 15.12
N PHE A 232 13.98 12.25 14.19
CA PHE A 232 12.88 13.21 14.17
C PHE A 232 11.49 12.61 14.32
N PHE A 233 11.35 11.28 14.23
CA PHE A 233 10.06 10.61 14.37
C PHE A 233 9.35 11.00 15.67
N ILE A 234 8.06 11.23 15.55
CA ILE A 234 7.13 11.45 16.66
C ILE A 234 6.08 10.33 16.59
N PRO A 235 5.86 9.56 17.68
CA PRO A 235 4.80 8.55 17.72
C PRO A 235 3.42 9.11 17.37
N SER A 236 2.61 8.29 16.72
CA SER A 236 1.28 8.62 16.25
C SER A 236 0.30 8.69 17.43
N GLY A 237 -0.62 9.67 17.39
CA GLY A 237 -1.71 9.79 18.36
C GLY A 237 -2.95 8.97 17.94
N THR A 238 -3.89 8.79 18.86
CA THR A 238 -5.20 8.16 18.57
C THR A 238 -6.13 9.04 17.75
N ASP A 239 -5.83 10.34 17.64
CA ASP A 239 -6.50 11.29 16.75
C ASP A 239 -6.10 11.09 15.27
N GLU A 240 -4.89 10.57 15.03
CA GLU A 240 -4.39 10.17 13.71
C GLU A 240 -4.67 8.69 13.41
N CYS A 241 -4.61 7.83 14.41
CA CYS A 241 -4.83 6.39 14.26
C CYS A 241 -6.12 5.99 14.97
N PRO A 242 -7.27 5.82 14.28
CA PRO A 242 -8.50 5.34 14.92
C PRO A 242 -8.34 3.90 15.42
N SER A 243 -9.33 3.40 16.17
CA SER A 243 -9.28 2.00 16.63
C SER A 243 -9.41 1.04 15.44
N ALA A 244 -8.71 -0.10 15.51
CA ALA A 244 -8.83 -1.14 14.48
C ALA A 244 -10.27 -1.65 14.29
N ARG A 245 -11.06 -1.65 15.37
CA ARG A 245 -12.49 -2.03 15.34
C ARG A 245 -13.32 -1.03 14.55
N ASP A 246 -13.15 0.27 14.83
CA ASP A 246 -13.93 1.33 14.19
C ASP A 246 -13.55 1.48 12.72
N ALA A 247 -12.26 1.37 12.39
CA ALA A 247 -11.78 1.36 11.02
C ALA A 247 -12.35 0.17 10.21
N ALA A 248 -12.30 -1.04 10.76
CA ALA A 248 -12.88 -2.20 10.10
C ALA A 248 -14.40 -2.08 9.94
N ALA A 249 -15.10 -1.54 10.94
CA ALA A 249 -16.53 -1.27 10.86
C ALA A 249 -16.86 -0.22 9.78
N PHE A 250 -16.08 0.86 9.73
CA PHE A 250 -16.23 1.89 8.70
C PHE A 250 -16.01 1.32 7.30
N ALA A 251 -14.92 0.56 7.07
CA ALA A 251 -14.65 -0.09 5.80
C ALA A 251 -15.85 -0.94 5.32
N ARG A 252 -16.42 -1.77 6.20
CA ARG A 252 -17.62 -2.55 5.85
C ARG A 252 -18.85 -1.70 5.57
N SER A 253 -19.02 -0.57 6.26
CA SER A 253 -20.15 0.35 6.05
C SER A 253 -20.11 1.05 4.69
N ILE A 254 -18.92 1.19 4.10
CA ILE A 254 -18.73 1.68 2.74
C ILE A 254 -18.56 0.54 1.71
N HIS A 255 -18.90 -0.69 2.12
CA HIS A 255 -18.74 -1.91 1.32
C HIS A 255 -17.32 -2.19 0.82
N ALA A 256 -16.30 -1.62 1.47
CA ALA A 256 -14.91 -1.99 1.24
C ALA A 256 -14.55 -3.25 2.05
N ILE A 257 -13.45 -3.90 1.68
CA ILE A 257 -12.94 -5.11 2.32
C ILE A 257 -11.79 -4.73 3.26
N PRO A 258 -11.99 -4.72 4.59
CA PRO A 258 -10.91 -4.48 5.54
C PRO A 258 -9.94 -5.67 5.55
N ALA A 259 -8.67 -5.38 5.24
CA ALA A 259 -7.60 -6.35 5.16
C ALA A 259 -6.42 -6.00 6.07
N TYR A 260 -5.87 -7.00 6.76
CA TYR A 260 -4.62 -6.85 7.50
C TYR A 260 -3.44 -7.07 6.54
N ALA A 261 -2.48 -6.14 6.52
CA ALA A 261 -1.27 -6.27 5.71
C ALA A 261 -0.23 -7.14 6.43
N TYR A 262 -0.12 -8.42 6.07
CA TYR A 262 0.82 -9.35 6.69
C TYR A 262 2.26 -9.08 6.21
N LEU A 263 3.19 -8.94 7.16
CA LEU A 263 4.61 -8.76 6.89
C LEU A 263 5.41 -10.05 7.02
N GLY A 264 5.15 -10.84 8.06
CA GLY A 264 5.91 -12.03 8.44
C GLY A 264 7.34 -11.74 8.94
N ASP A 265 7.87 -12.62 9.79
CA ASP A 265 9.22 -12.50 10.37
C ASP A 265 10.32 -12.57 9.30
N VAL A 266 11.41 -11.83 9.54
CA VAL A 266 12.61 -11.86 8.69
C VAL A 266 13.73 -12.49 9.50
N SER A 267 14.12 -13.73 9.17
CA SER A 267 15.28 -14.40 9.78
C SER A 267 16.58 -14.13 9.02
N GLU A 268 16.50 -14.08 7.68
CA GLU A 268 17.57 -13.69 6.76
C GLU A 268 16.96 -12.84 5.64
N SER A 269 17.60 -11.72 5.29
CA SER A 269 17.16 -10.88 4.18
C SER A 269 17.50 -11.55 2.85
N PRO A 270 16.54 -11.81 1.94
CA PRO A 270 16.85 -12.32 0.60
C PRO A 270 17.79 -11.39 -0.20
N THR A 271 17.86 -10.11 0.19
CA THR A 271 18.70 -9.09 -0.43
C THR A 271 19.96 -8.76 0.39
N GLY A 272 20.21 -9.43 1.53
CA GLY A 272 21.37 -9.23 2.40
C GLY A 272 21.39 -7.93 3.22
N ASP A 273 20.40 -7.05 3.06
CA ASP A 273 20.43 -5.67 3.56
C ASP A 273 19.54 -5.44 4.81
N LYS A 274 18.72 -6.43 5.24
CA LYS A 274 17.79 -6.27 6.39
C LYS A 274 18.25 -7.06 7.62
N ARG A 275 18.22 -6.42 8.78
CA ARG A 275 18.42 -7.07 10.10
C ARG A 275 17.29 -8.06 10.36
N ALA A 276 17.61 -9.14 11.07
CA ALA A 276 16.59 -10.05 11.55
C ALA A 276 15.56 -9.29 12.39
N GLN A 277 14.27 -9.50 12.13
CA GLN A 277 13.18 -8.78 12.78
C GLN A 277 11.98 -9.69 12.96
N THR A 278 11.42 -9.69 14.16
CA THR A 278 10.24 -10.47 14.54
C THR A 278 9.01 -9.58 14.57
N PHE A 279 7.91 -10.11 14.05
CA PHE A 279 6.59 -9.48 13.95
C PHE A 279 5.54 -10.49 14.45
N GLU A 280 4.53 -10.81 13.63
CA GLU A 280 3.37 -11.62 13.99
C GLU A 280 3.54 -13.15 14.03
N ASP A 281 4.61 -13.74 13.49
CA ASP A 281 4.63 -15.19 13.24
C ASP A 281 4.51 -16.04 14.52
N SER A 282 5.10 -15.57 15.62
CA SER A 282 5.07 -16.27 16.91
C SER A 282 3.68 -16.31 17.56
N PHE A 283 2.76 -15.43 17.16
CA PHE A 283 1.39 -15.34 17.69
C PHE A 283 0.33 -15.25 16.59
N LEU A 284 0.63 -15.78 15.39
CA LEU A 284 -0.21 -15.66 14.20
C LEU A 284 -1.65 -16.17 14.43
N ASP A 285 -1.82 -17.28 15.14
CA ASP A 285 -3.13 -17.82 15.49
C ASP A 285 -3.95 -16.85 16.37
N GLN A 286 -3.32 -16.19 17.36
CA GLN A 286 -3.97 -15.17 18.18
C GLN A 286 -4.32 -13.93 17.34
N LEU A 287 -3.42 -13.53 16.43
CA LEU A 287 -3.63 -12.42 15.51
C LEU A 287 -4.86 -12.68 14.63
N ILE A 288 -4.91 -13.80 13.91
CA ILE A 288 -6.00 -14.12 12.98
C ILE A 288 -7.34 -14.20 13.72
N ASN A 289 -7.39 -14.83 14.89
CA ASN A 289 -8.61 -14.85 15.72
C ASN A 289 -9.07 -13.45 16.10
N THR A 290 -8.15 -12.60 16.57
CA THR A 290 -8.46 -11.21 16.95
C THR A 290 -8.96 -10.41 15.75
N LEU A 291 -8.33 -10.55 14.58
CA LEU A 291 -8.76 -9.87 13.35
C LEU A 291 -10.19 -10.27 12.95
N LYS A 292 -10.57 -11.54 13.08
CA LYS A 292 -11.95 -11.98 12.85
C LYS A 292 -12.94 -11.32 13.80
N GLU A 293 -12.63 -11.22 15.08
CA GLU A 293 -13.48 -10.56 16.09
C GLU A 293 -13.63 -9.04 15.87
N LEU A 294 -12.63 -8.42 15.25
CA LEU A 294 -12.66 -7.02 14.80
C LEU A 294 -13.45 -6.84 13.49
N GLY A 295 -13.75 -7.95 12.80
CA GLY A 295 -14.52 -8.00 11.56
C GLY A 295 -13.69 -7.74 10.30
N PHE A 296 -12.40 -8.07 10.32
CA PHE A 296 -11.59 -8.15 9.11
C PHE A 296 -12.12 -9.27 8.21
N GLN A 297 -12.04 -9.03 6.90
CA GLN A 297 -12.57 -9.94 5.88
C GLN A 297 -11.46 -10.54 5.01
N ALA A 298 -10.26 -9.97 5.05
CA ALA A 298 -9.13 -10.40 4.24
C ALA A 298 -7.79 -10.27 4.97
N ILE A 299 -6.79 -10.97 4.44
CA ILE A 299 -5.37 -10.71 4.68
C ILE A 299 -4.74 -10.35 3.33
N THR A 300 -3.96 -9.26 3.31
CA THR A 300 -3.19 -8.84 2.15
C THR A 300 -1.71 -9.04 2.41
N TYR A 301 -0.96 -9.54 1.44
CA TYR A 301 0.48 -9.80 1.60
C TYR A 301 1.24 -9.69 0.28
N MET A 302 2.56 -9.60 0.39
CA MET A 302 3.49 -9.54 -0.73
C MET A 302 4.21 -10.89 -0.84
N PRO A 303 3.80 -11.83 -1.71
CA PRO A 303 4.40 -13.16 -1.76
C PRO A 303 5.95 -13.18 -1.85
N PRO A 304 6.63 -12.28 -2.59
CA PRO A 304 8.10 -12.25 -2.65
C PRO A 304 8.79 -11.94 -1.30
N ARG A 305 8.05 -11.41 -0.31
CA ARG A 305 8.57 -11.04 1.01
C ARG A 305 8.67 -12.24 1.95
N ASN A 306 7.86 -13.27 1.73
CA ASN A 306 7.64 -14.33 2.69
C ASN A 306 8.20 -15.67 2.19
N THR A 307 8.64 -16.49 3.13
CA THR A 307 9.03 -17.86 2.83
C THR A 307 7.81 -18.72 2.47
N HIS A 308 8.00 -19.77 1.68
CA HIS A 308 6.94 -20.73 1.37
C HIS A 308 6.27 -21.31 2.62
N LYS A 309 7.02 -21.55 3.70
CA LYS A 309 6.48 -22.05 4.98
C LYS A 309 5.56 -21.03 5.66
N GLN A 310 5.94 -19.75 5.65
CA GLN A 310 5.10 -18.66 6.15
C GLN A 310 3.79 -18.57 5.34
N LEU A 311 3.89 -18.56 4.01
CA LEU A 311 2.73 -18.46 3.12
C LEU A 311 1.78 -19.65 3.29
N GLN A 312 2.30 -20.88 3.36
CA GLN A 312 1.48 -22.06 3.58
C GLN A 312 0.72 -22.03 4.92
N ARG A 313 1.39 -21.59 6.00
CA ARG A 313 0.73 -21.45 7.31
C ARG A 313 -0.35 -20.37 7.28
N LEU A 314 -0.05 -19.23 6.65
CA LEU A 314 -1.00 -18.13 6.53
C LEU A 314 -2.24 -18.55 5.73
N GLN A 315 -2.05 -19.19 4.56
CA GLN A 315 -3.12 -19.70 3.71
C GLN A 315 -4.05 -20.67 4.46
N GLN A 316 -3.48 -21.60 5.23
CA GLN A 316 -4.27 -22.52 6.05
C GLN A 316 -5.14 -21.79 7.07
N LEU A 317 -4.61 -20.76 7.72
CA LEU A 317 -5.36 -19.93 8.67
C LEU A 317 -6.44 -19.10 7.95
N CYS A 318 -6.12 -18.50 6.80
CA CYS A 318 -7.09 -17.76 5.99
C CYS A 318 -8.27 -18.64 5.59
N HIS A 319 -7.99 -19.84 5.07
CA HIS A 319 -9.02 -20.81 4.71
C HIS A 319 -9.85 -21.24 5.93
N HIS A 320 -9.23 -21.59 7.05
CA HIS A 320 -9.93 -22.01 8.27
C HIS A 320 -10.87 -20.92 8.81
N HIS A 321 -10.45 -19.66 8.75
CA HIS A 321 -11.20 -18.53 9.29
C HIS A 321 -12.08 -17.81 8.27
N GLY A 322 -12.13 -18.26 7.01
CA GLY A 322 -12.87 -17.61 5.94
C GLY A 322 -12.41 -16.15 5.74
N LEU A 323 -11.11 -15.96 5.54
CA LEU A 323 -10.49 -14.69 5.15
C LEU A 323 -10.05 -14.77 3.70
N MET A 324 -10.39 -13.76 2.91
CA MET A 324 -9.93 -13.65 1.54
C MET A 324 -8.43 -13.30 1.52
N GLU A 325 -7.71 -13.89 0.57
CA GLU A 325 -6.28 -13.66 0.40
C GLU A 325 -6.06 -12.68 -0.74
N ILE A 326 -5.29 -11.63 -0.51
CA ILE A 326 -5.06 -10.56 -1.49
C ILE A 326 -3.56 -10.38 -1.69
N SER A 327 -3.16 -10.26 -2.96
CA SER A 327 -1.79 -9.93 -3.34
C SER A 327 -1.66 -8.47 -3.75
N GLY A 328 -0.54 -7.86 -3.37
CA GLY A 328 -0.07 -6.57 -3.87
C GLY A 328 1.42 -6.41 -3.61
N VAL A 329 2.10 -5.63 -4.45
CA VAL A 329 3.50 -5.27 -4.25
C VAL A 329 3.52 -3.78 -3.96
N ASP A 330 3.57 -3.40 -2.68
CA ASP A 330 3.65 -2.02 -2.14
C ASP A 330 4.72 -1.19 -2.88
N ILE A 331 4.31 -0.57 -3.99
CA ILE A 331 5.16 0.26 -4.86
C ILE A 331 5.00 1.72 -4.45
N ASN A 332 6.11 2.32 -4.01
CA ASN A 332 6.21 3.72 -3.61
C ASN A 332 7.57 4.36 -3.97
N SER A 333 8.39 3.67 -4.79
CA SER A 333 9.73 4.11 -5.19
C SER A 333 10.02 3.74 -6.65
N SER A 334 10.80 4.59 -7.33
CA SER A 334 11.06 4.47 -8.77
C SER A 334 11.91 3.28 -9.18
N ARG A 335 12.58 2.62 -8.23
CA ARG A 335 13.35 1.37 -8.47
C ARG A 335 12.52 0.10 -8.32
N GLN A 336 11.29 0.18 -7.81
CA GLN A 336 10.46 -1.00 -7.62
C GLN A 336 9.84 -1.43 -8.95
N SER A 337 9.84 -2.74 -9.21
CA SER A 337 9.18 -3.29 -10.40
C SER A 337 7.67 -3.39 -10.17
N PHE A 338 6.91 -3.14 -11.24
CA PHE A 338 5.47 -3.42 -11.29
C PHE A 338 5.18 -4.92 -11.40
N ASN A 339 6.10 -5.69 -11.97
CA ASN A 339 5.96 -7.14 -12.13
C ASN A 339 6.11 -7.87 -10.79
N CYS A 340 5.40 -8.98 -10.68
CA CYS A 340 5.44 -9.88 -9.54
C CYS A 340 5.56 -11.32 -10.05
N PRO A 341 6.73 -11.74 -10.56
CA PRO A 341 6.88 -13.01 -11.29
C PRO A 341 6.52 -14.26 -10.48
N ILE A 342 6.51 -14.18 -9.14
CA ILE A 342 6.08 -15.28 -8.28
C ILE A 342 4.60 -15.65 -8.50
N LEU A 343 3.77 -14.72 -8.98
CA LEU A 343 2.35 -14.98 -9.30
C LEU A 343 2.16 -15.82 -10.56
N LEU A 344 3.22 -16.02 -11.36
CA LEU A 344 3.20 -16.92 -12.51
C LEU A 344 3.21 -18.40 -12.09
N ASP A 345 3.58 -18.71 -10.85
CA ASP A 345 3.51 -20.07 -10.32
C ASP A 345 2.04 -20.46 -10.07
N PRO A 346 1.56 -21.60 -10.60
CA PRO A 346 0.19 -22.09 -10.38
C PRO A 346 -0.24 -22.15 -8.91
N ALA A 347 0.68 -22.30 -7.96
CA ALA A 347 0.39 -22.28 -6.53
C ALA A 347 -0.19 -20.93 -6.06
N PHE A 348 0.07 -19.84 -6.79
CA PHE A 348 -0.42 -18.49 -6.47
C PHE A 348 -1.57 -18.02 -7.37
N GLN A 349 -2.12 -18.89 -8.22
CA GLN A 349 -3.23 -18.55 -9.12
C GLN A 349 -4.46 -17.98 -8.37
N HIS A 350 -4.73 -18.50 -7.16
CA HIS A 350 -5.81 -18.01 -6.29
C HIS A 350 -5.69 -16.51 -5.97
N LEU A 351 -4.48 -15.94 -5.96
CA LEU A 351 -4.25 -14.51 -5.74
C LEU A 351 -4.59 -13.67 -6.98
N CYS A 352 -4.39 -14.23 -8.18
CA CYS A 352 -4.87 -13.63 -9.42
C CYS A 352 -6.40 -13.65 -9.47
N ASP A 353 -7.03 -14.76 -9.06
CA ASP A 353 -8.49 -14.85 -8.97
C ASP A 353 -9.05 -13.85 -7.95
N ALA A 354 -8.41 -13.71 -6.79
CA ALA A 354 -8.76 -12.71 -5.79
C ALA A 354 -8.65 -11.28 -6.33
N ALA A 355 -7.63 -10.96 -7.14
CA ALA A 355 -7.48 -9.65 -7.77
C ALA A 355 -8.67 -9.30 -8.68
N TRP A 356 -9.06 -10.24 -9.55
CA TRP A 356 -10.25 -10.08 -10.40
C TRP A 356 -11.54 -9.99 -9.58
N ALA A 357 -11.63 -10.78 -8.51
CA ALA A 357 -12.78 -10.75 -7.62
C ALA A 357 -12.94 -9.41 -6.90
N LEU A 358 -11.83 -8.77 -6.49
CA LEU A 358 -11.84 -7.42 -5.89
C LEU A 358 -12.40 -6.39 -6.86
N ILE A 359 -11.98 -6.44 -8.12
CA ILE A 359 -12.43 -5.50 -9.16
C ILE A 359 -13.92 -5.68 -9.41
N ALA A 360 -14.37 -6.93 -9.59
CA ALA A 360 -15.79 -7.23 -9.75
C ALA A 360 -16.60 -6.80 -8.53
N HIS A 361 -16.11 -7.08 -7.32
CA HIS A 361 -16.73 -6.67 -6.06
C HIS A 361 -16.96 -5.16 -6.02
N GLU A 362 -15.92 -4.38 -6.28
CA GLU A 362 -15.97 -2.91 -6.25
C GLU A 362 -17.04 -2.36 -7.19
N LYS A 363 -17.07 -2.87 -8.43
CA LYS A 363 -18.01 -2.39 -9.44
C LYS A 363 -19.44 -2.88 -9.19
N CYS A 364 -19.63 -4.09 -8.68
CA CYS A 364 -20.95 -4.62 -8.31
C CYS A 364 -21.54 -3.84 -7.15
N ALA A 365 -20.75 -3.63 -6.08
CA ALA A 365 -21.17 -2.88 -4.90
C ALA A 365 -21.48 -1.40 -5.23
N ALA A 366 -20.81 -0.81 -6.21
CA ALA A 366 -21.13 0.54 -6.69
C ALA A 366 -22.50 0.64 -7.37
N GLN A 367 -22.99 -0.45 -7.99
CA GLN A 367 -24.31 -0.49 -8.64
C GLN A 367 -25.42 -0.87 -7.67
N ASN A 368 -25.15 -1.85 -6.81
CA ASN A 368 -26.04 -2.32 -5.77
C ASN A 368 -25.19 -2.91 -4.65
N GLU A 369 -25.28 -2.32 -3.46
CA GLU A 369 -24.53 -2.75 -2.28
C GLU A 369 -24.72 -4.23 -1.94
N THR A 370 -25.90 -4.80 -2.21
CA THR A 370 -26.18 -6.21 -1.91
C THR A 370 -25.38 -7.17 -2.78
N LEU A 371 -24.84 -6.70 -3.90
CA LEU A 371 -23.95 -7.44 -4.78
C LEU A 371 -22.46 -7.30 -4.39
N GLY A 372 -22.14 -6.71 -3.24
CA GLY A 372 -20.79 -6.80 -2.68
C GLY A 372 -20.50 -8.22 -2.20
N LEU A 373 -19.34 -8.78 -2.56
CA LEU A 373 -18.88 -10.15 -2.21
C LEU A 373 -19.11 -10.56 -0.74
N PHE A 374 -18.98 -9.64 0.20
CA PHE A 374 -19.16 -9.87 1.63
C PHE A 374 -20.47 -9.30 2.22
N HIS A 375 -21.35 -8.76 1.39
CA HIS A 375 -22.62 -8.23 1.87
C HIS A 375 -23.47 -9.37 2.49
N PRO A 376 -24.12 -9.16 3.65
CA PRO A 376 -24.90 -10.22 4.32
C PRO A 376 -26.11 -10.70 3.50
N GLU A 377 -26.65 -9.84 2.63
CA GLU A 377 -27.75 -10.17 1.70
C GLU A 377 -27.27 -10.57 0.30
N ASN A 378 -25.98 -10.89 0.14
CA ASN A 378 -25.46 -11.32 -1.14
C ASN A 378 -26.17 -12.61 -1.62
N PRO A 379 -26.59 -12.72 -2.89
CA PRO A 379 -27.27 -13.92 -3.40
C PRO A 379 -26.46 -15.22 -3.25
N LEU A 380 -25.14 -15.11 -3.12
CA LEU A 380 -24.21 -16.21 -2.97
C LEU A 380 -23.70 -16.37 -1.53
N ILE A 381 -24.30 -15.69 -0.54
CA ILE A 381 -23.80 -15.69 0.84
C ILE A 381 -23.69 -17.08 1.47
N ASP A 382 -24.58 -18.00 1.08
CA ASP A 382 -24.59 -19.40 1.53
C ASP A 382 -23.51 -20.27 0.87
N GLN A 383 -22.82 -19.74 -0.15
CA GLN A 383 -21.69 -20.43 -0.79
C GLN A 383 -20.40 -20.20 0.00
N SER A 384 -19.46 -21.15 -0.14
CA SER A 384 -18.12 -21.00 0.43
C SER A 384 -17.45 -19.71 -0.06
N LEU A 385 -16.54 -19.14 0.73
CA LEU A 385 -15.80 -17.94 0.33
C LEU A 385 -15.01 -18.18 -0.96
N GLU A 386 -14.38 -19.35 -1.10
CA GLU A 386 -13.66 -19.75 -2.31
C GLU A 386 -14.58 -19.75 -3.55
N THR A 387 -15.77 -20.34 -3.44
CA THR A 387 -16.77 -20.33 -4.52
C THR A 387 -17.19 -18.93 -4.90
N ARG A 388 -17.43 -18.05 -3.91
CA ARG A 388 -17.75 -16.64 -4.16
C ARG A 388 -16.61 -15.91 -4.85
N VAL A 389 -15.38 -16.04 -4.36
CA VAL A 389 -14.20 -15.43 -4.99
C VAL A 389 -14.07 -15.88 -6.44
N GLN A 390 -14.23 -17.17 -6.73
CA GLN A 390 -14.15 -17.68 -8.10
C GLN A 390 -15.26 -17.13 -9.01
N HIS A 391 -16.48 -17.00 -8.48
CA HIS A 391 -17.59 -16.41 -9.22
C HIS A 391 -17.30 -14.95 -9.59
N TYR A 392 -16.88 -14.14 -8.61
CA TYR A 392 -16.51 -12.74 -8.85
C TYR A 392 -15.27 -12.61 -9.75
N ALA A 393 -14.30 -13.51 -9.65
CA ALA A 393 -13.15 -13.54 -10.53
C ALA A 393 -13.56 -13.77 -12.00
N THR A 394 -14.57 -14.62 -12.22
CA THR A 394 -15.15 -14.88 -13.54
C THR A 394 -15.86 -13.63 -14.09
N ILE A 395 -16.65 -12.94 -13.26
CA ILE A 395 -17.24 -11.64 -13.62
C ILE A 395 -16.14 -10.66 -14.02
N GLY A 396 -15.12 -10.50 -13.16
CA GLY A 396 -14.01 -9.58 -13.37
C GLY A 396 -13.27 -9.81 -14.67
N ARG A 397 -12.95 -11.07 -15.01
CA ARG A 397 -12.26 -11.42 -16.26
C ARG A 397 -13.12 -11.18 -17.51
N ASN A 398 -14.44 -11.29 -17.39
CA ASN A 398 -15.37 -11.07 -18.49
C ASN A 398 -15.76 -9.59 -18.66
N MET A 399 -15.37 -8.71 -17.73
CA MET A 399 -15.61 -7.28 -17.84
C MET A 399 -14.79 -6.67 -18.98
N ASN A 400 -15.41 -5.76 -19.73
CA ASN A 400 -14.68 -4.87 -20.62
C ASN A 400 -14.01 -3.75 -19.79
N PRO A 401 -12.67 -3.67 -19.72
CA PRO A 401 -11.99 -2.64 -18.92
C PRO A 401 -12.22 -1.22 -19.44
N HIS A 402 -12.66 -1.04 -20.69
CA HIS A 402 -13.06 0.26 -21.23
C HIS A 402 -14.50 0.67 -20.83
N GLN A 403 -15.31 -0.28 -20.37
CA GLN A 403 -16.70 -0.09 -19.96
C GLN A 403 -17.01 -0.88 -18.67
N PRO A 404 -16.25 -0.65 -17.57
CA PRO A 404 -16.33 -1.48 -16.36
C PRO A 404 -17.67 -1.39 -15.62
N GLU A 405 -18.53 -0.45 -15.94
CA GLU A 405 -19.90 -0.33 -15.41
C GLU A 405 -20.93 -1.26 -16.07
N ASN A 406 -20.63 -1.84 -17.23
CA ASN A 406 -21.56 -2.70 -17.96
C ASN A 406 -21.54 -4.15 -17.44
N ILE A 407 -21.77 -4.32 -16.14
CA ILE A 407 -21.70 -5.63 -15.46
C ILE A 407 -23.05 -6.35 -15.40
N LYS A 408 -24.17 -5.65 -15.67
CA LYS A 408 -25.52 -6.23 -15.63
C LYS A 408 -25.73 -7.44 -16.55
N GLU A 409 -24.88 -7.61 -17.57
CA GLU A 409 -24.92 -8.74 -18.49
C GLU A 409 -24.13 -9.96 -17.96
N LEU A 410 -23.44 -9.82 -16.83
CA LEU A 410 -22.51 -10.79 -16.23
C LEU A 410 -22.95 -11.29 -14.84
N LEU A 411 -23.95 -10.63 -14.21
CA LEU A 411 -24.60 -11.00 -12.95
C LEU A 411 -25.84 -11.84 -13.22
#